data_AF-A0A3P7RHB8-F1
#
_entry.id   AF-A0A3P7RHB8-F1
#
_cell.length_a   1.000
_cell.length_b   1.000
_cell.length_c   1.000
_cell.angle_alpha   90.00
_cell.angle_beta   90.00
_cell.angle_gamma   90.00
#
_symmetry.space_group_name_H-M   'P 1'
#
loop_
_entity.id
_entity.type
_entity.pdbx_description
1 polymer ?
#
loop_
_entity_poly.entity_id
_entity_poly.type
_entity_poly.pdbx_seq_one_letter_code
_entity_poly.pdbx_strand_id
1 'polypeptide(L)' 'MEQELDFELEAENAMRCRQELSAMGTLLPDGRVHIPRVHYGLTSKRVLTADYIDGIKINQVGFAVFADGSLC' A
#
# COMPACT_ATOMS: atom_id res chain seq x y z
N MET A 1 -8.74 -5.06 19.27
CA MET A 1 -8.80 -3.63 18.91
C MET A 1 -7.50 -2.89 19.23
N GLU A 2 -6.66 -3.34 20.16
CA GLU A 2 -5.37 -2.67 20.47
C GLU A 2 -4.33 -2.70 19.33
N GLN A 3 -4.32 -3.74 18.49
CA GLN A 3 -3.37 -3.84 17.36
C GLN A 3 -3.57 -2.75 16.30
N GLU A 4 -4.78 -2.18 16.21
CA GLU A 4 -5.12 -1.13 15.25
C GLU A 4 -4.72 0.27 15.74
N LEU A 5 -4.27 0.38 17.00
CA LEU A 5 -3.84 1.64 17.62
C LEU A 5 -2.32 1.80 17.69
N ASP A 6 -1.56 0.78 17.27
CA ASP A 6 -0.10 0.85 17.20
C ASP A 6 0.38 0.81 15.75
N PHE A 7 0.52 2.00 15.15
CA PHE A 7 0.98 2.13 13.76
C PHE A 7 2.44 1.71 13.54
N GLU A 8 3.23 1.45 14.58
CA GLU A 8 4.56 0.84 14.41
C GLU A 8 4.42 -0.62 13.94
N LEU A 9 3.42 -1.35 14.46
CA LEU A 9 3.10 -2.71 13.99
C LEU A 9 2.58 -2.70 12.55
N GLU A 10 1.77 -1.72 12.20
CA GLU A 10 1.28 -1.57 10.83
C GLU A 10 2.42 -1.21 9.86
N ALA A 11 3.37 -0.37 10.27
CA ALA A 11 4.57 -0.08 9.51
C ALA A 11 5.42 -1.32 9.21
N GLU A 12 5.60 -2.21 10.20
CA GLU A 12 6.29 -3.49 10.01
C GLU A 12 5.54 -4.39 9.03
N ASN A 13 4.21 -4.51 9.19
CA ASN A 13 3.39 -5.31 8.29
C ASN A 13 3.42 -4.77 6.84
N ALA A 14 3.36 -3.45 6.66
CA ALA A 14 3.42 -2.81 5.35
C ALA A 14 4.78 -3.06 4.67
N MET A 15 5.89 -2.92 5.40
CA MET A 15 7.22 -3.17 4.84
C MET A 15 7.49 -4.66 4.58
N ARG A 16 6.94 -5.56 5.40
CA ARG A 16 6.96 -7.00 5.12
C ARG A 16 6.18 -7.33 3.86
N CYS A 17 4.95 -6.81 3.73
CA CYS A 17 4.13 -6.97 2.53
C CYS A 17 4.86 -6.47 1.27
N ARG A 18 5.48 -5.29 1.34
CA ARG A 18 6.30 -4.72 0.27
C ARG A 18 7.43 -5.66 -0.16
N GLN A 19 8.10 -6.29 0.80
CA GLN A 19 9.18 -7.24 0.53
C GLN A 19 8.67 -8.56 -0.06
N GLU A 20 7.65 -9.15 0.54
CA GLU A 20 7.10 -10.45 0.12
C GLU A 20 6.51 -10.42 -1.29
N LEU A 21 5.85 -9.31 -1.65
CA LEU A 21 5.25 -9.15 -2.98
C LEU A 21 6.21 -8.55 -4.02
N SER A 22 7.46 -8.26 -3.65
CA SER A 22 8.44 -7.67 -4.57
C SER A 22 8.70 -8.54 -5.80
N ALA A 23 8.72 -9.87 -5.63
CA ALA A 23 8.91 -10.84 -6.70
C ALA A 23 7.80 -10.80 -7.77
N MET A 24 6.62 -10.26 -7.44
CA MET A 24 5.51 -10.04 -8.38
C MET A 24 5.65 -8.74 -9.18
N GLY A 25 6.80 -8.06 -9.10
CA GLY A 25 7.06 -6.81 -9.81
C GLY A 25 6.41 -5.57 -9.16
N THR A 26 5.93 -5.67 -7.92
CA THR A 26 5.24 -4.56 -7.22
C THR A 26 6.12 -3.35 -6.92
N LEU A 27 7.44 -3.50 -7.05
CA LEU A 27 8.41 -2.42 -6.87
C LEU A 27 8.89 -1.84 -8.22
N LEU A 28 8.46 -2.41 -9.34
CA LEU A 28 8.81 -1.93 -10.66
C LEU A 28 7.94 -0.72 -11.05
N PRO A 29 8.47 0.23 -11.84
CA PRO A 29 7.71 1.39 -12.30
C PRO A 29 6.44 1.04 -13.12
N ASP A 30 6.46 -0.10 -13.81
CA ASP A 30 5.37 -0.63 -14.64
C ASP A 30 4.59 -1.77 -13.96
N GLY A 31 4.82 -1.98 -12.66
CA GLY A 31 4.09 -2.96 -11.86
C GLY A 31 2.60 -2.63 -11.77
N ARG A 32 1.73 -3.65 -11.81
CA ARG A 32 0.27 -3.47 -11.73
C ARG A 32 -0.22 -3.04 -10.34
N VAL A 33 0.58 -3.28 -9.31
CA VAL A 33 0.28 -2.94 -7.91
C VAL A 33 1.50 -2.25 -7.34
N HIS A 34 1.29 -1.09 -6.72
CA HIS A 34 2.35 -0.35 -6.04
C HIS A 34 2.11 -0.40 -4.52
N ILE A 35 3.13 -0.79 -3.76
CA ILE A 35 3.08 -0.84 -2.30
C ILE A 35 3.98 0.28 -1.76
N PRO A 36 3.47 1.34 -1.10
CA PRO A 36 4.27 2.49 -0.69
C PRO A 36 5.34 2.09 0.34
N ARG A 37 6.49 2.78 0.33
CA ARG A 37 7.50 2.64 1.39
C ARG A 37 7.07 3.40 2.63
N VAL A 38 7.31 2.84 3.81
CA VAL A 38 7.12 3.53 5.09
C VAL A 38 8.37 4.35 5.47
N HIS A 39 8.16 5.54 6.01
CA HIS A 39 9.20 6.42 6.54
C HIS A 39 9.29 6.30 8.06
N TYR A 40 10.04 5.33 8.58
CA TYR A 40 10.12 5.05 10.03
C TYR A 40 10.51 6.25 10.91
N GLY A 41 11.36 7.17 10.42
CA GLY A 41 11.72 8.39 11.16
C GLY A 41 10.58 9.39 11.34
N LEU A 42 9.48 9.21 10.61
CA LEU A 42 8.26 10.02 10.66
C LEU A 42 7.04 9.20 11.11
N THR A 43 7.25 7.93 11.48
CA THR A 43 6.20 7.04 12.01
C THR A 43 6.34 6.93 13.52
N SER A 44 5.21 6.84 14.21
CA SER A 44 5.10 6.59 15.65
C SER A 44 3.85 5.76 15.90
N LYS A 45 3.63 5.32 17.15
CA LYS A 45 2.39 4.64 17.55
C LYS A 45 1.09 5.28 17.07
N ARG A 46 1.06 6.61 16.86
CA ARG A 46 -0.16 7.37 16.49
C ARG A 46 -0.13 8.05 15.12
N VAL A 47 0.98 7.97 14.40
CA VAL A 47 1.10 8.51 13.04
C VAL A 47 1.86 7.53 12.17
N LEU A 48 1.27 7.09 11.04
CA LEU A 48 1.94 6.33 9.99
C LEU A 48 2.29 7.26 8.82
N THR A 49 3.56 7.28 8.42
CA THR A 49 4.01 8.09 7.27
C THR A 49 4.56 7.18 6.17
N ALA A 50 4.06 7.32 4.94
CA ALA A 50 4.45 6.52 3.78
C ALA A 50 4.50 7.36 2.49
N ASP A 51 5.07 6.81 1.42
CA ASP A 51 5.11 7.45 0.10
C ASP A 51 3.71 7.93 -0.32
N TYR A 52 3.64 9.13 -0.91
CA TYR A 52 2.42 9.63 -1.53
C TYR A 52 2.18 8.91 -2.87
N ILE A 53 0.96 8.46 -3.10
CA ILE A 53 0.53 7.81 -4.34
C ILE A 53 -0.65 8.59 -4.91
N ASP A 54 -0.53 9.01 -6.18
CA ASP A 54 -1.63 9.57 -6.94
C ASP A 54 -2.52 8.45 -7.52
N GLY A 55 -3.83 8.65 -7.53
CA GLY A 55 -4.76 7.65 -8.03
C GLY A 55 -6.22 7.90 -7.67
N ILE A 56 -7.09 7.07 -8.23
CA ILE A 56 -8.53 7.10 -7.96
C ILE A 56 -8.83 6.06 -6.88
N LYS A 57 -9.59 6.44 -5.84
CA LYS A 57 -9.99 5.48 -4.81
C LYS A 57 -10.90 4.42 -5.42
N ILE A 58 -10.70 3.16 -5.06
CA ILE A 58 -11.50 2.04 -5.61
C ILE A 58 -13.00 2.20 -5.36
N ASN A 59 -13.40 2.88 -4.29
CA ASN A 59 -14.80 3.15 -3.96
C ASN A 59 -15.40 4.37 -4.70
N GLN A 60 -14.59 5.07 -5.52
CA GLN A 60 -15.05 6.16 -6.38
C GLN A 60 -15.29 5.70 -7.82
N VAL A 61 -14.98 4.43 -8.14
CA VAL A 61 -15.32 3.79 -9.40
C VAL A 61 -16.45 2.79 -9.18
N GLY A 62 -17.52 2.86 -9.98
CA GLY A 62 -18.66 1.94 -9.87
C GLY A 62 -18.32 0.50 -10.25
N PHE A 63 -17.24 0.33 -11.01
CA PHE A 63 -16.54 -0.91 -11.32
C PHE A 63 -15.06 -0.57 -11.54
N ALA A 64 -14.13 -1.34 -10.97
CA ALA A 64 -12.73 -1.26 -11.38
C ALA A 64 -12.58 -2.04 -12.69
N VAL A 65 -11.92 -1.42 -13.67
CA VAL A 65 -11.56 -2.09 -14.92
C VAL A 65 -10.13 -2.55 -14.75
N PHE A 66 -9.90 -3.86 -14.86
CA PHE A 66 -8.55 -4.40 -14.92
C PHE A 66 -7.81 -3.82 -16.13
N ALA A 67 -6.48 -3.83 -16.09
CA ALA A 67 -5.67 -3.30 -17.20
C ALA A 67 -5.92 -4.00 -18.56
N ASP A 68 -6.62 -5.13 -18.57
CA ASP A 68 -7.07 -5.86 -19.77
C ASP A 68 -8.49 -5.49 -20.25
N GLY A 69 -9.15 -4.52 -19.61
CA GLY A 69 -10.49 -4.06 -19.97
C GLY A 69 -11.63 -4.86 -19.33
N SER A 70 -11.34 -5.90 -18.52
CA SER A 70 -12.37 -6.68 -17.84
C SER A 70 -12.86 -5.99 -16.55
N LEU A 71 -14.13 -6.20 -16.21
CA LEU A 71 -14.75 -5.66 -14.98
C LEU A 71 -14.36 -6.54 -13.78
N CYS A 72 -14.07 -5.92 -12.63
CA CYS A 72 -13.94 -6.61 -11.35
C CYS A 72 -15.29 -6.97 -10.73
#